data_AF-A0A849R1E1-F1
#
_entry.id   AF-A0A849R1E1-F1
#
_cell.length_a   1.000
_cell.length_b   1.000
_cell.length_c   1.000
_cell.angle_alpha   90.00
_cell.angle_beta   90.00
_cell.angle_gamma   90.00
#
_symmetry.space_group_name_H-M   'P 1'
#
loop_
_entity.id
_entity.type
_entity.pdbx_description
1 polymer ?
#
loop_
_entity_poly.entity_id
_entity_poly.type
_entity_poly.pdbx_seq_one_letter_code
_entity_poly.pdbx_strand_id
1 'polypeptide(L)'
;MNYEDDFVNDDIVTLNVDGKEFKYKPATAEDENNWLNRCLSIDEKTKKTNTDWATYNRCKLENIVGVPYDQETINKFTGLTKEWNKLTKDEQWDVFRKLNTNVFNKLINAIRLHDEPDTEIKKN
;
A
#
# COMPACT_ATOMS: atom_id res chain seq x y z
N MET A 1 -17.42 31.57 2.48
CA MET A 1 -17.64 30.60 1.39
C MET A 1 -16.34 29.84 1.22
N ASN A 2 -16.17 28.76 1.98
CA ASN A 2 -14.99 27.89 1.90
C ASN A 2 -15.35 26.79 0.89
N TYR A 3 -14.92 26.96 -0.36
CA TYR A 3 -15.10 25.96 -1.42
C TYR A 3 -13.82 25.11 -1.61
N GLU A 4 -12.99 25.00 -0.58
CA GLU A 4 -11.74 24.23 -0.62
C GLU A 4 -11.87 22.83 0.05
N ASP A 5 -13.05 22.48 0.57
CA ASP A 5 -13.37 21.18 1.19
C ASP A 5 -14.28 20.29 0.31
N ASP A 6 -14.74 20.79 -0.84
CA ASP A 6 -15.74 20.12 -1.70
C ASP A 6 -15.14 19.06 -2.66
N PHE A 7 -13.81 18.95 -2.73
CA PHE A 7 -13.14 17.94 -3.54
C PHE A 7 -12.44 16.92 -2.66
N VAL A 8 -13.25 16.09 -2.00
CA VAL A 8 -12.75 14.87 -1.38
C VAL A 8 -12.46 13.88 -2.50
N ASN A 9 -11.19 13.72 -2.88
CA ASN A 9 -10.74 12.51 -3.57
C ASN A 9 -10.81 11.34 -2.57
N ASP A 10 -12.04 10.93 -2.23
CA ASP A 10 -12.43 10.05 -1.10
C ASP A 10 -12.69 8.60 -1.51
N ASP A 11 -12.01 8.10 -2.53
CA ASP A 11 -12.07 6.65 -2.80
C ASP A 11 -11.19 5.91 -1.77
N ILE A 12 -11.36 6.20 -0.48
CA ILE A 12 -10.70 5.45 0.59
C ILE A 12 -11.41 4.10 0.68
N VAL A 13 -10.70 3.07 0.26
CA VAL A 13 -11.18 1.70 0.26
C VAL A 13 -10.88 1.06 1.60
N THR A 14 -11.87 0.40 2.18
CA THR A 14 -11.66 -0.43 3.37
C THR A 14 -11.29 -1.85 2.96
N LEU A 15 -10.05 -2.25 3.23
CA LEU A 15 -9.55 -3.60 3.02
C LEU A 15 -9.70 -4.41 4.31
N ASN A 16 -10.51 -5.46 4.29
CA ASN A 16 -10.62 -6.40 5.41
C ASN A 16 -9.59 -7.53 5.26
N VAL A 17 -8.63 -7.58 6.19
CA VAL A 17 -7.56 -8.58 6.22
C VAL A 17 -7.57 -9.26 7.57
N ASP A 18 -7.91 -10.55 7.59
CA ASP A 18 -7.89 -11.36 8.81
C ASP A 18 -8.81 -10.81 9.93
N GLY A 19 -9.94 -10.22 9.55
CA GLY A 19 -10.88 -9.57 10.47
C GLY A 19 -10.43 -8.18 10.95
N LYS A 20 -9.38 -7.62 10.34
CA LYS A 20 -8.86 -6.29 10.65
C LYS A 20 -9.03 -5.36 9.46
N GLU A 21 -9.43 -4.13 9.73
CA GLU A 21 -9.74 -3.14 8.70
C GLU A 21 -8.56 -2.20 8.43
N PHE A 22 -8.12 -2.14 7.18
CA PHE A 22 -7.11 -1.22 6.70
C PHE A 22 -7.77 -0.21 5.76
N LYS A 23 -7.40 1.06 5.85
CA LYS A 23 -7.88 2.10 4.94
C LYS A 23 -6.82 2.36 3.89
N TYR A 24 -7.16 2.12 2.64
CA TYR A 24 -6.27 2.23 1.50
C TYR A 24 -6.74 3.36 0.58
N LYS A 25 -5.81 4.21 0.16
CA LYS A 25 -6.08 5.20 -0.89
C LYS A 25 -5.52 4.66 -2.21
N PRO A 26 -6.37 4.25 -3.17
CA PRO A 26 -5.91 3.73 -4.44
C PRO A 26 -5.02 4.75 -5.14
N ALA A 27 -3.95 4.23 -5.72
CA ALA A 27 -3.04 5.01 -6.53
C ALA A 27 -3.76 5.45 -7.80
N THR A 28 -3.44 6.64 -8.30
CA THR A 28 -3.89 7.00 -9.66
C THR A 28 -3.06 6.22 -10.68
N ALA A 29 -3.57 6.10 -11.91
CA ALA A 29 -2.80 5.48 -12.99
C ALA A 29 -1.45 6.20 -13.26
N GLU A 30 -1.36 7.49 -12.94
CA GLU A 30 -0.10 8.25 -13.03
C GLU A 30 0.88 7.84 -11.93
N ASP A 31 0.41 7.70 -10.69
CA ASP A 31 1.22 7.22 -9.55
C ASP A 31 1.77 5.82 -9.82
N GLU A 32 0.93 4.89 -10.28
CA GLU A 32 1.36 3.52 -10.59
C GLU A 32 2.40 3.49 -11.71
N ASN A 33 2.24 4.30 -12.76
CA ASN A 33 3.24 4.42 -13.81
C ASN A 33 4.56 5.00 -13.29
N ASN A 34 4.51 5.96 -12.38
CA ASN A 34 5.70 6.54 -11.77
C ASN A 34 6.44 5.48 -10.92
N TRP A 35 5.71 4.70 -10.13
CA TRP A 35 6.28 3.60 -9.34
C TRP A 35 6.86 2.50 -10.20
N LEU A 36 6.15 2.08 -11.26
CA LEU A 36 6.65 1.08 -12.21
C LEU A 36 7.96 1.56 -12.84
N ASN A 37 8.03 2.80 -13.34
CA ASN A 37 9.27 3.34 -13.90
C ASN A 37 10.43 3.35 -12.90
N ARG A 38 10.15 3.59 -11.61
CA ARG A 38 11.16 3.55 -10.54
C ARG A 38 11.62 2.12 -10.21
N CYS A 39 10.75 1.13 -10.37
CA CYS A 39 11.02 -0.26 -10.01
C CYS A 39 11.52 -1.11 -11.19
N LEU A 40 11.37 -0.62 -12.42
CA LEU A 40 11.80 -1.30 -13.63
C LEU A 40 13.26 -0.98 -13.92
N SER A 41 14.09 -2.02 -13.95
CA SER A 41 15.48 -1.95 -14.40
C SER A 41 15.69 -2.93 -15.55
N ILE A 42 16.31 -2.47 -16.63
CA ILE A 42 16.68 -3.35 -17.75
C ILE A 42 18.10 -3.81 -17.49
N ASP A 43 18.28 -5.12 -17.31
CA ASP A 43 19.62 -5.70 -17.22
C ASP A 43 20.30 -5.61 -18.59
N GLU A 44 21.37 -4.82 -18.69
CA GLU A 44 22.01 -4.52 -19.98
C GLU A 44 22.62 -5.76 -20.65
N LYS A 45 22.99 -6.78 -19.86
CA LYS A 45 23.65 -8.01 -20.33
C LYS A 45 22.66 -9.03 -20.86
N THR A 46 21.54 -9.21 -20.17
CA THR A 46 20.53 -10.22 -20.51
C THR A 46 19.34 -9.64 -21.27
N LYS A 47 19.26 -8.30 -21.38
CA LYS A 47 18.11 -7.55 -21.93
C LYS A 47 16.78 -7.93 -21.27
N LYS A 48 16.84 -8.49 -20.06
CA LYS A 48 15.66 -8.84 -19.27
C LYS A 48 15.25 -7.67 -18.41
N THR A 49 13.95 -7.45 -18.35
CA THR A 49 13.35 -6.50 -17.42
C THR A 49 13.28 -7.13 -16.04
N ASN A 50 14.00 -6.54 -15.08
CA ASN A 50 13.87 -6.86 -13.67
C ASN A 50 12.94 -5.82 -13.03
N THR A 51 11.90 -6.30 -12.36
CA THR A 51 11.01 -5.44 -11.56
C THR A 51 11.34 -5.66 -10.09
N ASP A 52 11.71 -4.59 -9.40
CA ASP A 52 11.90 -4.64 -7.95
C ASP A 52 10.54 -4.66 -7.24
N TRP A 53 9.98 -5.87 -7.13
CA TRP A 53 8.67 -6.09 -6.50
C TRP A 53 8.62 -5.66 -5.04
N ALA A 54 9.76 -5.62 -4.35
CA ALA A 54 9.83 -5.16 -2.96
C ALA A 54 9.57 -3.65 -2.85
N THR A 55 10.21 -2.85 -3.71
CA THR A 55 10.00 -1.40 -3.80
C THR A 55 8.59 -1.10 -4.31
N TYR A 56 8.11 -1.84 -5.30
CA TYR A 56 6.75 -1.68 -5.80
C TYR A 56 5.69 -1.95 -4.72
N ASN A 57 5.83 -3.04 -3.97
CA ASN A 57 4.95 -3.35 -2.84
C ASN A 57 5.04 -2.32 -1.71
N ARG A 58 6.24 -1.77 -1.45
CA ARG A 58 6.42 -0.66 -0.51
C ARG A 58 5.62 0.56 -0.97
N CYS A 59 5.72 0.97 -2.23
CA CYS A 59 4.96 2.09 -2.76
C CYS A 59 3.44 1.88 -2.63
N LYS A 60 2.94 0.67 -2.88
CA LYS A 60 1.54 0.34 -2.64
C LYS A 60 1.13 0.46 -1.17
N LEU A 61 1.99 0.00 -0.24
CA LEU A 61 1.70 0.08 1.19
C LEU A 61 1.80 1.51 1.75
N GLU A 62 2.58 2.39 1.13
CA GLU A 62 2.64 3.82 1.49
C GLU A 62 1.29 4.52 1.28
N ASN A 63 0.41 3.94 0.47
CA ASN A 63 -0.95 4.42 0.24
C ASN A 63 -1.97 3.93 1.28
N ILE A 64 -1.56 3.13 2.26
CA ILE A 64 -2.39 2.83 3.43
C ILE A 64 -2.45 4.09 4.32
N VAL A 65 -3.64 4.67 4.40
CA VAL A 65 -3.90 5.89 5.18
C VAL A 65 -4.43 5.58 6.58
N GLY A 66 -4.84 4.34 6.85
CA GLY A 66 -5.29 3.93 8.17
C GLY A 66 -5.04 2.45 8.44
N VAL A 67 -4.70 2.15 9.69
CA VAL A 67 -4.44 0.79 10.17
C VAL A 67 -5.32 0.48 11.38
N PRO A 68 -5.61 -0.81 11.66
CA PRO A 68 -6.46 -1.23 12.77
C PRO A 68 -5.70 -1.29 14.11
N TYR A 69 -4.54 -0.63 14.21
CA TYR A 69 -3.65 -0.67 15.36
C TYR A 69 -3.58 0.70 16.02
N ASP A 70 -3.81 0.72 17.33
CA ASP A 70 -3.61 1.90 18.15
C ASP A 70 -2.11 2.19 18.39
N GLN A 71 -1.82 3.35 18.97
CA GLN A 71 -0.45 3.78 19.26
C GLN A 71 0.30 2.78 20.17
N GLU A 72 -0.34 2.21 21.19
CA GLU A 72 0.31 1.28 22.12
C GLU A 72 0.68 -0.02 21.39
N THR A 73 -0.21 -0.52 20.55
CA THR A 73 0.05 -1.68 19.70
C THR A 73 1.21 -1.40 18.74
N ILE A 74 1.21 -0.27 18.06
CA ILE A 74 2.32 0.13 17.17
C ILE A 74 3.63 0.21 17.97
N ASN A 75 3.62 0.89 19.11
CA ASN A 75 4.79 1.05 19.98
C ASN A 75 5.38 -0.29 20.40
N LYS A 76 4.53 -1.25 20.78
CA LYS A 76 4.96 -2.57 21.22
C LYS A 76 5.78 -3.33 20.17
N PHE A 77 5.48 -3.14 18.88
CA PHE A 77 6.14 -3.87 17.80
C PHE A 77 7.30 -3.11 17.14
N THR A 78 7.24 -1.78 17.10
CA THR A 78 8.23 -0.93 16.40
C THR A 78 9.06 -0.05 17.34
N GLY A 79 8.63 0.15 18.58
CA GLY A 79 9.20 1.12 19.52
C GLY A 79 8.76 2.56 19.28
N LEU A 80 7.90 2.82 18.29
CA LEU A 80 7.45 4.16 17.92
C LEU A 80 6.37 4.66 18.87
N THR A 81 6.53 5.85 19.45
CA THR A 81 5.56 6.44 20.42
C THR A 81 4.48 7.30 19.76
N LYS A 82 4.37 7.23 18.44
CA LYS A 82 3.49 8.09 17.63
C LYS A 82 2.31 7.28 17.09
N GLU A 83 1.16 7.93 16.96
CA GLU A 83 0.00 7.40 16.25
C GLU A 83 0.28 7.27 14.73
N TRP A 84 -0.43 6.36 14.05
CA TRP A 84 -0.27 6.08 12.61
C TRP A 84 -0.19 7.34 11.73
N ASN A 85 -1.09 8.29 11.95
CA ASN A 85 -1.20 9.53 11.17
C ASN A 85 -0.03 10.50 11.37
N LYS A 86 0.82 10.26 12.38
CA LYS A 86 2.00 11.06 12.71
C LYS A 86 3.31 10.36 12.30
N LEU A 87 3.22 9.15 11.74
CA LEU A 87 4.37 8.40 11.26
C LEU A 87 4.82 8.90 9.88
N THR A 88 6.14 8.96 9.68
CA THR A 88 6.74 9.13 8.34
C THR A 88 6.58 7.85 7.51
N LYS A 89 6.81 7.93 6.20
CA LYS A 89 6.69 6.76 5.30
C LYS A 89 7.65 5.61 5.66
N ASP A 90 8.87 5.91 6.07
CA ASP A 90 9.81 4.90 6.58
C ASP A 90 9.35 4.27 7.91
N GLU A 91 8.79 5.06 8.81
CA GLU A 91 8.22 4.56 10.07
C GLU A 91 6.98 3.67 9.82
N GLN A 92 6.10 4.07 8.89
CA GLN A 92 4.96 3.26 8.45
C GLN A 92 5.41 1.94 7.84
N TRP A 93 6.48 1.97 7.04
CA TRP A 93 7.08 0.75 6.48
C TRP A 93 7.61 -0.18 7.57
N ASP A 94 8.22 0.35 8.63
CA ASP A 94 8.69 -0.48 9.75
C ASP A 94 7.54 -1.22 10.43
N VAL A 95 6.37 -0.57 10.60
CA VAL A 95 5.15 -1.24 11.09
C VAL A 95 4.77 -2.42 10.20
N PHE A 96 4.73 -2.22 8.87
CA PHE A 96 4.39 -3.30 7.94
C PHE A 96 5.39 -4.46 7.98
N ARG A 97 6.68 -4.17 8.16
CA ARG A 97 7.72 -5.19 8.31
C ARG A 97 7.59 -6.04 9.58
N LYS A 98 6.92 -5.52 10.61
CA LYS A 98 6.64 -6.27 11.85
C LYS A 98 5.35 -7.09 11.78
N LEU A 99 4.53 -6.89 10.74
CA LEU A 99 3.35 -7.72 10.55
C LEU A 99 3.75 -9.17 10.32
N ASN A 100 2.87 -10.08 10.78
CA ASN A 100 3.01 -11.48 10.44
C ASN A 100 2.97 -11.63 8.91
N THR A 101 3.87 -12.45 8.36
CA THR A 101 3.98 -12.71 6.91
C THR A 101 2.64 -13.04 6.26
N ASN A 102 1.76 -13.76 6.95
CA ASN A 102 0.42 -14.08 6.45
C ASN A 102 -0.46 -12.83 6.30
N VAL A 103 -0.48 -11.97 7.32
CA VAL A 103 -1.24 -10.71 7.30
C VAL A 103 -0.67 -9.77 6.24
N PHE A 104 0.66 -9.66 6.17
CA PHE A 104 1.35 -8.85 5.16
C PHE A 104 0.99 -9.31 3.73
N ASN A 105 1.09 -10.61 3.45
CA ASN A 105 0.77 -11.16 2.13
C ASN A 105 -0.71 -10.98 1.77
N LYS A 106 -1.62 -11.19 2.73
CA LYS A 106 -3.06 -10.96 2.51
C LYS A 106 -3.35 -9.48 2.23
N LEU A 107 -2.67 -8.56 2.92
CA LEU A 107 -2.82 -7.12 2.70
C LEU A 107 -2.36 -6.71 1.30
N ILE A 108 -1.16 -7.14 0.88
CA ILE A 108 -0.67 -6.91 -0.48
C ILE A 108 -1.65 -7.48 -1.52
N ASN A 109 -2.16 -8.69 -1.29
CA ASN A 109 -3.10 -9.32 -2.21
C ASN A 109 -4.45 -8.57 -2.25
N ALA A 110 -4.94 -8.06 -1.12
CA ALA A 110 -6.16 -7.26 -1.07
C ALA A 110 -6.02 -5.94 -1.85
N ILE A 111 -4.87 -5.26 -1.71
CA ILE A 111 -4.56 -4.07 -2.51
C ILE A 111 -4.52 -4.43 -3.99
N ARG A 112 -3.79 -5.51 -4.34
CA ARG A 112 -3.66 -5.95 -5.73
C ARG A 112 -5.00 -6.29 -6.37
N LEU A 113 -5.87 -7.04 -5.69
CA LEU A 113 -7.20 -7.39 -6.19
C LEU A 113 -8.08 -6.15 -6.41
N HIS A 114 -7.86 -5.09 -5.66
CA HIS A 114 -8.55 -3.82 -5.85
C HIS A 114 -8.00 -3.04 -7.05
N ASP A 115 -6.67 -3.02 -7.22
CA ASP A 115 -6.01 -2.29 -8.32
C ASP A 115 -6.07 -3.05 -9.66
N GLU A 116 -6.28 -4.37 -9.66
CA GLU A 116 -6.46 -5.12 -10.90
C GLU A 116 -7.80 -4.71 -11.54
N PRO A 117 -7.80 -4.17 -12.77
CA PRO A 117 -9.04 -3.93 -13.49
C PRO A 117 -9.75 -5.28 -13.62
N ASP A 118 -11.04 -5.32 -13.27
CA ASP A 118 -11.90 -6.50 -13.26
C ASP A 118 -11.67 -7.31 -14.55
N THR A 119 -10.74 -8.25 -14.48
CA THR A 119 -10.38 -9.10 -15.61
C THR A 119 -11.17 -10.37 -15.41
N GLU A 120 -12.50 -10.22 -15.52
CA GLU A 120 -13.37 -11.27 -16.04
C GLU A 120 -12.92 -11.61 -17.47
N ILE A 121 -11.73 -12.21 -17.62
CA ILE A 121 -11.44 -13.07 -18.76
C ILE A 121 -12.24 -14.34 -18.49
N LYS A 122 -13.54 -14.28 -18.81
CA LYS A 122 -14.32 -15.47 -19.09
C LYS A 122 -13.59 -16.22 -20.18
N LYS A 123 -12.87 -17.29 -19.79
CA LYS A 123 -12.37 -18.31 -20.70
C LYS A 123 -13.58 -18.88 -21.43
N ASN A 124 -13.73 -18.52 -22.70
CA ASN A 124 -14.53 -19.28 -23.65
C ASN A 124 -13.66 -20.38 -24.27
#